data_AF-E6PTF3-F1
#
_entry.id   AF-E6PTF3-F1
#
_cell.length_a   1.000
_cell.length_b   1.000
_cell.length_c   1.000
_cell.angle_alpha   90.00
_cell.angle_beta   90.00
_cell.angle_gamma   90.00
#
_symmetry.space_group_name_H-M   'P 1'
#
loop_
_entity.id
_entity.type
_entity.pdbx_description
1 polymer ?
#
loop_
_entity_poly.entity_id
_entity_poly.type
_entity_poly.pdbx_seq_one_letter_code
_entity_poly.pdbx_strand_id
1 'polypeptide(L)'
;MKAKQARKTKDLTTCTEVNPAQPQVAEPAPHKPQAPWSGEVSETFAVRPGGLLIAALVQCAAERGQSFPEMCRELGYSYPYLNLLMSGVRQVNQISDDFARACAAYLRVPRMTVLMMAGRITQADLMEPGLYGPQTIDPAFQVVLSDPVWGPLVTEELRDASMPSKYALVKLYEKAEGKKLLPEMDIAALQTEVVAMQAHISTIRAELAAKKDKKFAAH
;
A
#
# COMPACT_ATOMS: atom_id res chain seq x y z
N MET A 1 27.35 -51.74 53.18
CA MET A 1 27.78 -50.35 52.92
C MET A 1 27.88 -50.14 51.41
N LYS A 2 27.18 -49.10 50.89
CA LYS A 2 27.32 -48.40 49.57
C LYS A 2 27.46 -49.27 48.30
N ALA A 3 26.43 -49.49 47.47
CA ALA A 3 25.72 -48.58 46.53
C ALA A 3 26.56 -48.07 45.33
N LYS A 4 26.13 -48.47 44.10
CA LYS A 4 26.19 -47.79 42.76
C LYS A 4 26.42 -48.83 41.65
N GLN A 5 25.81 -48.79 40.47
CA GLN A 5 24.67 -48.08 39.87
C GLN A 5 24.46 -48.80 38.53
N ALA A 6 23.23 -49.22 38.22
CA ALA A 6 22.90 -49.87 36.95
C ALA A 6 22.80 -48.81 35.83
N ARG A 7 23.44 -49.06 34.69
CA ARG A 7 23.09 -48.46 33.40
C ARG A 7 22.26 -49.49 32.64
N LYS A 8 21.00 -49.17 32.31
CA LYS A 8 20.21 -49.93 31.35
C LYS A 8 19.61 -48.98 30.32
N THR A 9 20.09 -49.21 29.10
CA THR A 9 19.51 -49.05 27.77
C THR A 9 18.12 -48.42 27.64
N LYS A 10 18.06 -47.39 26.79
CA LYS A 10 16.88 -46.87 26.10
C LYS A 10 16.20 -47.98 25.32
N ASP A 11 14.87 -48.09 25.44
CA ASP A 11 14.01 -48.08 24.27
C ASP A 11 12.54 -47.80 24.61
N LEU A 12 11.97 -46.97 23.73
CA LEU A 12 10.60 -46.91 23.23
C LEU A 12 9.36 -46.74 24.14
N THR A 13 8.51 -45.83 23.64
CA THR A 13 7.04 -45.80 23.74
C THR A 13 6.43 -44.90 24.80
N THR A 14 6.13 -43.65 24.40
CA THR A 14 4.80 -43.06 24.69
C THR A 14 4.48 -42.00 23.63
N CYS A 15 3.62 -42.36 22.68
CA CYS A 15 2.87 -41.41 21.87
C CYS A 15 1.91 -40.69 22.83
N THR A 16 2.04 -39.37 22.97
CA THR A 16 1.02 -38.56 23.65
C THR A 16 0.11 -37.99 22.57
N GLU A 17 -1.16 -38.35 22.65
CA GLU A 17 -2.24 -37.94 21.74
C GLU A 17 -2.40 -36.41 21.72
N VAL A 18 -2.46 -35.85 20.52
CA VAL A 18 -2.78 -34.43 20.29
C VAL A 18 -4.31 -34.31 20.26
N ASN A 19 -4.87 -33.67 21.28
CA ASN A 19 -6.29 -33.34 21.38
C ASN A 19 -6.66 -32.21 20.38
N PRO A 20 -7.63 -32.39 19.46
CA PRO A 20 -8.03 -31.36 18.51
C PRO A 20 -9.15 -30.49 19.13
N ALA A 21 -8.77 -29.53 19.97
CA ALA A 21 -9.70 -28.55 20.52
C ALA A 21 -9.36 -27.15 19.97
N GLN A 22 -10.15 -26.76 18.95
CA GLN A 22 -10.61 -25.41 18.58
C GLN A 22 -9.63 -24.21 18.63
N PRO A 23 -9.49 -23.42 17.55
CA PRO A 23 -8.74 -22.17 17.60
C PRO A 23 -9.44 -21.19 18.55
N GLN A 24 -8.80 -20.92 19.69
CA GLN A 24 -9.24 -19.89 20.62
C GLN A 24 -9.05 -18.53 19.95
N VAL A 25 -10.15 -17.95 19.48
CA VAL A 25 -10.23 -16.54 19.11
C VAL A 25 -10.11 -15.75 20.41
N ALA A 26 -8.87 -15.36 20.74
CA ALA A 26 -8.62 -14.45 21.84
C ALA A 26 -9.27 -13.09 21.50
N GLU A 27 -10.24 -12.70 22.32
CA GLU A 27 -10.89 -11.40 22.25
C GLU A 27 -9.83 -10.29 22.32
N PRO A 28 -9.81 -9.32 21.39
CA PRO A 28 -8.78 -8.30 21.37
C PRO A 28 -8.91 -7.42 22.62
N ALA A 29 -7.82 -7.32 23.38
CA ALA A 29 -7.73 -6.47 24.56
C ALA A 29 -8.18 -5.03 24.25
N PRO A 30 -8.80 -4.32 25.21
CA PRO A 30 -9.37 -2.99 24.99
C PRO A 30 -8.34 -2.00 24.42
N HIS A 31 -8.67 -1.42 23.28
CA HIS A 31 -7.84 -0.44 22.57
C HIS A 31 -7.65 0.84 23.41
N LYS A 32 -6.47 1.02 24.02
CA LYS A 32 -6.00 2.36 24.39
C LYS A 32 -5.88 3.18 23.10
N PRO A 33 -6.36 4.44 23.03
CA PRO A 33 -6.18 5.27 21.85
C PRO A 33 -4.69 5.54 21.67
N GLN A 34 -4.07 4.85 20.72
CA GLN A 34 -2.64 4.98 20.46
C GLN A 34 -2.35 6.26 19.67
N ALA A 35 -1.21 6.86 19.95
CA ALA A 35 -0.74 8.04 19.24
C ALA A 35 -0.58 7.73 17.73
N PRO A 36 -0.92 8.68 16.84
CA PRO A 36 -0.64 8.53 15.42
C PRO A 36 0.87 8.39 15.20
N TRP A 37 1.25 7.69 14.13
CA TRP A 37 2.64 7.60 13.72
C TRP A 37 3.22 8.99 13.46
N SER A 38 4.45 9.24 13.94
CA SER A 38 5.12 10.54 13.85
C SER A 38 5.47 10.98 12.43
N GLY A 39 5.59 10.03 11.49
CA GLY A 39 6.15 10.25 10.16
C GLY A 39 7.64 9.88 10.05
N GLU A 40 8.31 9.57 11.17
CA GLU A 40 9.68 9.09 11.16
C GLU A 40 9.77 7.62 10.72
N VAL A 41 10.90 7.22 10.13
CA VAL A 41 11.11 5.84 9.67
C VAL A 41 12.40 5.29 10.23
N SER A 42 12.40 4.00 10.58
CA SER A 42 13.61 3.33 11.03
C SER A 42 14.61 3.21 9.87
N GLU A 43 15.73 3.92 9.97
CA GLU A 43 16.79 3.93 8.94
C GLU A 43 17.29 2.52 8.61
N THR A 44 17.43 1.66 9.61
CA THR A 44 17.90 0.27 9.46
C THR A 44 17.01 -0.54 8.51
N PHE A 45 15.70 -0.30 8.52
CA PHE A 45 14.75 -1.03 7.68
C PHE A 45 14.44 -0.29 6.37
N ALA A 46 14.58 1.03 6.34
CA ALA A 46 14.28 1.86 5.17
C ALA A 46 15.14 1.52 3.95
N VAL A 47 16.38 1.06 4.16
CA VAL A 47 17.33 0.72 3.09
C VAL A 47 16.96 -0.57 2.32
N ARG A 48 16.03 -1.38 2.83
CA ARG A 48 15.66 -2.67 2.22
C ARG A 48 14.54 -2.52 1.17
N PRO A 49 14.40 -3.42 0.18
CA PRO A 49 13.27 -3.42 -0.75
C PRO A 49 11.93 -3.57 -0.01
N GLY A 50 10.97 -2.67 -0.26
CA GLY A 50 9.73 -2.59 0.56
C GLY A 50 9.95 -2.03 1.98
N GLY A 51 11.14 -1.48 2.21
CA GLY A 51 11.64 -1.06 3.50
C GLY A 51 10.89 0.12 4.08
N LEU A 52 10.28 1.00 3.27
CA LEU A 52 9.61 2.19 3.79
C LEU A 52 8.39 1.84 4.65
N LEU A 53 7.51 0.95 4.17
CA LEU A 53 6.36 0.49 4.97
C LEU A 53 6.82 -0.24 6.25
N ILE A 54 7.78 -1.15 6.11
CA ILE A 54 8.30 -1.90 7.27
C ILE A 54 8.98 -0.97 8.27
N ALA A 55 9.77 -0.01 7.81
CA ALA A 55 10.45 0.97 8.63
C ALA A 55 9.46 1.88 9.37
N ALA A 56 8.37 2.28 8.72
CA ALA A 56 7.30 3.04 9.37
C ALA A 56 6.60 2.21 10.46
N LEU A 57 6.30 0.94 10.20
CA LEU A 57 5.67 0.06 11.19
C LEU A 57 6.58 -0.17 12.41
N VAL A 58 7.85 -0.49 12.17
CA VAL A 58 8.85 -0.72 13.23
C VAL A 58 9.09 0.55 14.03
N GLN A 59 9.22 1.70 13.37
CA GLN A 59 9.38 2.98 14.06
C GLN A 59 8.17 3.30 14.93
N CYS A 60 6.96 3.16 14.38
CA CYS A 60 5.73 3.38 15.13
C CYS A 60 5.59 2.43 16.33
N ALA A 61 5.99 1.16 16.19
CA ALA A 61 6.06 0.23 17.31
C ALA A 61 7.06 0.69 18.38
N ALA A 62 8.25 1.16 17.98
CA ALA A 62 9.25 1.68 18.90
C ALA A 62 8.75 2.92 19.65
N GLU A 63 8.10 3.86 18.97
CA GLU A 63 7.45 5.04 19.57
C GLU A 63 6.38 4.67 20.60
N ARG A 64 5.71 3.54 20.39
CA ARG A 64 4.68 2.99 21.29
C ARG A 64 5.25 2.10 22.39
N GLY A 65 6.56 1.90 22.43
CA GLY A 65 7.21 0.97 23.36
C GLY A 65 6.81 -0.49 23.14
N GLN A 66 6.39 -0.84 21.92
CA GLN A 66 5.96 -2.19 21.56
C GLN A 66 7.13 -3.01 21.03
N SER A 67 7.17 -4.28 21.44
CA SER A 67 7.99 -5.29 20.81
C SER A 67 7.43 -5.69 19.44
N PHE A 68 8.26 -6.27 18.59
CA PHE A 68 7.85 -6.71 17.27
C PHE A 68 6.68 -7.74 17.29
N PRO A 69 6.65 -8.74 18.20
CA PRO A 69 5.48 -9.63 18.33
C PRO A 69 4.20 -8.91 18.75
N GLU A 70 4.29 -7.88 19.60
CA GLU A 70 3.13 -7.08 20.02
C GLU A 70 2.57 -6.27 18.85
N MET A 71 3.44 -5.66 18.05
CA MET A 71 3.06 -5.00 16.80
C MET A 71 2.36 -5.97 15.84
N CYS A 72 2.90 -7.19 15.66
CA CYS A 72 2.28 -8.23 14.82
C CYS A 72 0.86 -8.57 15.31
N ARG A 73 0.71 -8.79 16.62
CA ARG A 73 -0.57 -9.08 17.26
C ARG A 73 -1.57 -7.95 17.04
N GLU A 74 -1.14 -6.70 17.16
CA GLU A 74 -2.02 -5.54 16.98
C GLU A 74 -2.42 -5.31 15.52
N LEU A 75 -1.52 -5.56 14.58
CA LEU A 75 -1.85 -5.58 13.16
C LEU A 75 -2.84 -6.70 12.81
N GLY A 76 -2.97 -7.73 13.65
CA GLY A 76 -3.77 -8.92 13.37
C GLY A 76 -3.08 -9.88 12.39
N TYR A 77 -1.75 -9.81 12.28
CA TYR A 77 -0.96 -10.66 11.38
C TYR A 77 0.11 -11.45 12.12
N SER A 78 0.42 -12.64 11.61
CA SER A 78 1.39 -13.52 12.25
C SER A 78 2.83 -12.99 12.11
N TYR A 79 3.65 -13.24 13.13
CA TYR A 79 5.09 -12.94 13.08
C TYR A 79 5.79 -13.56 11.84
N PRO A 80 5.56 -14.83 11.48
CA PRO A 80 6.17 -15.42 10.28
C PRO A 80 5.83 -14.64 9.01
N TYR A 81 4.59 -14.17 8.86
CA TYR A 81 4.18 -13.40 7.68
C TYR A 81 4.96 -12.08 7.57
N LEU A 82 5.07 -11.31 8.66
CA LEU A 82 5.84 -10.06 8.64
C LEU A 82 7.33 -10.34 8.44
N ASN A 83 7.87 -11.39 9.04
CA ASN A 83 9.25 -11.78 8.84
C ASN A 83 9.58 -12.12 7.38
N LEU A 84 8.65 -12.75 6.64
CA LEU A 84 8.79 -13.00 5.20
C LEU A 84 8.78 -11.71 4.37
N LEU A 85 8.03 -10.69 4.78
CA LEU A 85 8.07 -9.36 4.16
C LEU A 85 9.40 -8.66 4.46
N MET A 86 9.86 -8.72 5.72
CA MET A 86 11.13 -8.11 6.14
C MET A 86 12.35 -8.72 5.48
N SER A 87 12.33 -10.03 5.23
CA SER A 87 13.42 -10.75 4.56
C SER A 87 13.40 -10.61 3.03
N GLY A 88 12.35 -10.00 2.48
CA GLY A 88 12.16 -9.85 1.03
C GLY A 88 11.73 -11.13 0.31
N VAL A 89 11.53 -12.25 1.03
CA VAL A 89 10.99 -13.50 0.47
C VAL A 89 9.60 -13.27 -0.11
N ARG A 90 8.80 -12.43 0.57
CA ARG A 90 7.51 -11.95 0.07
C ARG A 90 7.63 -10.49 -0.33
N GLN A 91 7.17 -10.16 -1.53
CA GLN A 91 7.28 -8.80 -2.04
C GLN A 91 6.28 -7.86 -1.35
N VAL A 92 6.77 -6.76 -0.79
CA VAL A 92 5.94 -5.77 -0.08
C VAL A 92 5.00 -5.02 -1.02
N ASN A 93 5.36 -4.84 -2.29
CA ASN A 93 4.47 -4.26 -3.30
C ASN A 93 3.28 -5.17 -3.68
N GLN A 94 3.26 -6.43 -3.22
CA GLN A 94 2.18 -7.39 -3.42
C GLN A 94 1.34 -7.63 -2.16
N ILE A 95 1.38 -6.73 -1.18
CA ILE A 95 0.54 -6.85 0.02
C ILE A 95 -0.95 -6.86 -0.32
N SER A 96 -1.72 -7.62 0.45
CA SER A 96 -3.18 -7.67 0.29
C SER A 96 -3.83 -6.37 0.74
N ASP A 97 -5.06 -6.14 0.25
CA ASP A 97 -5.87 -4.99 0.64
C ASP A 97 -6.22 -4.99 2.12
N ASP A 98 -6.43 -6.17 2.71
CA ASP A 98 -6.72 -6.31 4.13
C ASP A 98 -5.48 -5.97 4.97
N PHE A 99 -4.29 -6.40 4.55
CA PHE A 99 -3.05 -6.02 5.23
C PHE A 99 -2.80 -4.51 5.14
N ALA A 100 -3.04 -3.92 3.96
CA ALA A 100 -2.93 -2.48 3.79
C ALA A 100 -3.90 -1.70 4.70
N ARG A 101 -5.13 -2.20 4.90
CA ARG A 101 -6.10 -1.62 5.83
C ARG A 101 -5.66 -1.75 7.29
N ALA A 102 -5.14 -2.90 7.68
CA ALA A 102 -4.61 -3.11 9.03
C ALA A 102 -3.43 -2.17 9.33
N CYS A 103 -2.47 -2.05 8.41
CA CYS A 103 -1.37 -1.09 8.52
C CYS A 103 -1.86 0.36 8.60
N ALA A 104 -2.88 0.72 7.80
CA ALA A 104 -3.45 2.07 7.81
C ALA A 104 -4.10 2.40 9.16
N ALA A 105 -4.86 1.46 9.72
CA ALA A 105 -5.45 1.58 11.04
C ALA A 105 -4.37 1.68 12.13
N TYR A 106 -3.36 0.81 12.08
CA TYR A 106 -2.26 0.79 13.03
C TYR A 106 -1.46 2.10 13.00
N LEU A 107 -1.04 2.58 11.82
CA LEU A 107 -0.28 3.82 11.66
C LEU A 107 -1.13 5.09 11.82
N ARG A 108 -2.46 4.95 11.77
CA ARG A 108 -3.44 6.05 11.73
C ARG A 108 -3.25 7.00 10.55
N VAL A 109 -3.02 6.43 9.36
CA VAL A 109 -2.87 7.16 8.09
C VAL A 109 -3.88 6.66 7.05
N PRO A 110 -4.19 7.43 6.00
CA PRO A 110 -4.99 6.94 4.89
C PRO A 110 -4.37 5.68 4.26
N ARG A 111 -5.22 4.75 3.82
CA ARG A 111 -4.78 3.52 3.13
C ARG A 111 -3.91 3.82 1.91
N MET A 112 -4.17 4.93 1.21
CA MET A 112 -3.36 5.37 0.07
C MET A 112 -1.88 5.51 0.45
N THR A 113 -1.58 6.12 1.60
CA THR A 113 -0.22 6.29 2.12
C THR A 113 0.47 4.94 2.32
N VAL A 114 -0.24 3.94 2.84
CA VAL A 114 0.29 2.57 3.00
C VAL A 114 0.61 1.93 1.66
N LEU A 115 -0.28 2.06 0.67
CA LEU A 115 -0.06 1.51 -0.67
C LEU A 115 1.12 2.17 -1.39
N MET A 116 1.31 3.48 -1.16
CA MET A 116 2.48 4.22 -1.65
C MET A 116 3.77 3.78 -0.96
N MET A 117 3.78 3.67 0.38
CA MET A 117 4.95 3.18 1.13
C MET A 117 5.30 1.72 0.79
N ALA A 118 4.32 0.92 0.43
CA ALA A 118 4.52 -0.45 -0.05
C ALA A 118 5.08 -0.50 -1.49
N GLY A 119 5.05 0.61 -2.24
CA GLY A 119 5.38 0.65 -3.65
C GLY A 119 4.36 -0.05 -4.56
N ARG A 120 3.14 -0.29 -4.05
CA ARG A 120 2.03 -0.86 -4.84
C ARG A 120 1.32 0.22 -5.67
N ILE A 121 1.36 1.47 -5.20
CA ILE A 121 0.98 2.66 -5.94
C ILE A 121 2.22 3.55 -6.03
N THR A 122 2.58 3.91 -7.24
CA THR A 122 3.71 4.79 -7.56
C THR A 122 3.19 6.16 -7.93
N GLN A 123 4.10 7.14 -8.03
CA GLN A 123 3.73 8.46 -8.53
C GLN A 123 3.17 8.39 -9.95
N ALA A 124 3.65 7.47 -10.79
CA ALA A 124 3.14 7.30 -12.15
C ALA A 124 1.67 6.85 -12.18
N ASP A 125 1.21 6.11 -11.17
CA ASP A 125 -0.20 5.67 -11.07
C ASP A 125 -1.15 6.82 -10.70
N LEU A 126 -0.61 7.93 -10.16
CA LEU A 126 -1.36 9.14 -9.86
C LEU A 126 -1.44 10.09 -11.06
N MET A 127 -0.77 9.73 -12.15
CA MET A 127 -0.65 10.52 -13.36
C MET A 127 -1.52 9.87 -14.46
N GLU A 128 -2.19 10.69 -15.25
CA GLU A 128 -2.99 10.22 -16.37
C GLU A 128 -2.15 9.45 -17.40
N PRO A 129 -2.50 8.19 -17.73
CA PRO A 129 -1.79 7.44 -18.76
C PRO A 129 -1.82 8.16 -20.12
N GLY A 130 -0.66 8.35 -20.73
CA GLY A 130 -0.52 8.96 -22.05
C GLY A 130 -0.42 10.51 -22.06
N LEU A 131 -0.89 11.19 -21.02
CA LEU A 131 -0.73 12.65 -20.90
C LEU A 131 0.71 13.06 -20.59
N TYR A 132 1.45 12.18 -19.92
CA TYR A 132 2.83 12.40 -19.48
C TYR A 132 3.88 11.79 -20.41
N GLY A 133 3.46 11.40 -21.61
CA GLY A 133 4.35 10.86 -22.63
C GLY A 133 5.13 11.95 -23.37
N PRO A 134 6.32 11.64 -23.90
CA PRO A 134 7.09 12.55 -24.75
C PRO A 134 6.26 13.15 -25.90
N GLN A 135 5.38 12.34 -26.50
CA GLN A 135 4.50 12.74 -27.60
C GLN A 135 3.53 13.88 -27.27
N THR A 136 3.20 14.08 -26.00
CA THR A 136 2.28 15.13 -25.53
C THR A 136 3.04 16.28 -24.89
N ILE A 137 4.05 15.97 -24.06
CA ILE A 137 4.82 16.97 -23.33
C ILE A 137 5.79 17.71 -24.24
N ASP A 138 6.56 17.03 -25.10
CA ASP A 138 7.61 17.68 -25.87
C ASP A 138 7.06 18.79 -26.80
N PRO A 139 5.96 18.59 -27.55
CA PRO A 139 5.38 19.66 -28.35
C PRO A 139 4.97 20.88 -27.50
N ALA A 140 4.35 20.65 -26.35
CA ALA A 140 3.96 21.72 -25.45
C ALA A 140 5.19 22.44 -24.85
N PHE A 141 6.23 21.69 -24.51
CA PHE A 141 7.48 22.26 -23.99
C PHE A 141 8.24 23.05 -25.05
N GLN A 142 8.19 22.66 -26.33
CA GLN A 142 8.75 23.45 -27.42
C GLN A 142 8.07 24.82 -27.57
N VAL A 143 6.78 24.93 -27.24
CA VAL A 143 6.08 26.24 -27.21
C VAL A 143 6.68 27.12 -26.12
N VAL A 144 6.96 26.58 -24.93
CA VAL A 144 7.63 27.30 -23.83
C VAL A 144 9.03 27.75 -24.24
N LEU A 145 9.79 26.87 -24.88
CA LEU A 145 11.16 27.17 -25.37
C LEU A 145 11.18 28.25 -26.46
N SER A 146 10.13 28.33 -27.26
CA SER A 146 10.00 29.31 -28.34
C SER A 146 9.43 30.66 -27.86
N ASP A 147 9.03 30.75 -26.60
CA ASP A 147 8.49 31.98 -26.02
C ASP A 147 9.62 33.01 -25.79
N PRO A 148 9.50 34.27 -26.27
CA PRO A 148 10.56 35.27 -26.14
C PRO A 148 10.91 35.65 -24.70
N VAL A 149 9.97 35.52 -23.76
CA VAL A 149 10.16 35.87 -22.34
C VAL A 149 10.57 34.65 -21.53
N TRP A 150 9.89 33.52 -21.74
CA TRP A 150 10.11 32.31 -20.95
C TRP A 150 11.24 31.43 -21.46
N GLY A 151 11.41 31.35 -22.78
CA GLY A 151 12.44 30.50 -23.42
C GLY A 151 13.86 30.76 -22.90
N PRO A 152 14.32 32.02 -22.76
CA PRO A 152 15.63 32.34 -22.20
C PRO A 152 15.83 31.92 -20.72
N LEU A 153 14.74 31.72 -19.97
CA LEU A 153 14.80 31.27 -18.57
C LEU A 153 14.95 29.74 -18.45
N VAL A 154 14.69 28.99 -19.52
CA VAL A 154 14.82 27.53 -19.52
C VAL A 154 16.28 27.15 -19.75
N THR A 155 16.97 26.85 -18.64
CA THR A 155 18.37 26.40 -18.66
C THR A 155 18.53 25.02 -19.31
N GLU A 156 19.77 24.61 -19.56
CA GLU A 156 20.09 23.28 -20.09
C GLU A 156 19.61 22.18 -19.15
N GLU A 157 19.77 22.36 -17.83
CA GLU A 157 19.29 21.39 -16.84
C GLU A 157 17.77 21.23 -16.87
N LEU A 158 17.03 22.32 -17.12
CA LEU A 158 15.58 22.26 -17.27
C LEU A 158 15.16 21.65 -18.61
N ARG A 159 15.98 21.81 -19.65
CA ARG A 159 15.77 21.21 -20.98
C ARG A 159 15.94 19.69 -20.95
N ASP A 160 16.87 19.21 -20.15
CA ASP A 160 17.14 17.78 -19.95
C ASP A 160 16.38 17.16 -18.78
N ALA A 161 15.51 17.94 -18.12
CA ALA A 161 14.71 17.48 -17.01
C ALA A 161 13.80 16.30 -17.41
N SER A 162 13.44 15.50 -16.42
CA SER A 162 12.53 14.37 -16.58
C SER A 162 11.15 14.81 -17.12
N MET A 163 10.41 13.90 -17.76
CA MET A 163 9.06 14.18 -18.26
C MET A 163 8.12 14.77 -17.19
N PRO A 164 8.07 14.24 -15.94
CA PRO A 164 7.28 14.86 -14.87
C PRO A 164 7.67 16.32 -14.59
N SER A 165 8.97 16.65 -14.62
CA SER A 165 9.45 18.02 -14.41
C SER A 165 9.08 18.94 -15.57
N LYS A 166 9.24 18.48 -16.82
CA LYS A 166 8.81 19.22 -18.01
C LYS A 166 7.31 19.49 -18.00
N TYR A 167 6.50 18.48 -17.64
CA TYR A 167 5.06 18.66 -17.45
C TYR A 167 4.74 19.75 -16.42
N ALA A 168 5.42 19.73 -15.27
CA ALA A 168 5.22 20.73 -14.23
C ALA A 168 5.54 22.16 -14.74
N LEU A 169 6.65 22.31 -15.49
CA LEU A 169 7.01 23.59 -16.12
C LEU A 169 5.96 24.05 -17.14
N VAL A 170 5.48 23.16 -18.01
CA VAL A 170 4.43 23.48 -18.98
C VAL A 170 3.15 23.92 -18.26
N LYS A 171 2.74 23.23 -17.18
CA LYS A 171 1.55 23.60 -16.39
C LYS A 171 1.70 24.97 -15.71
N LEU A 172 2.89 25.30 -15.22
CA LEU A 172 3.17 26.63 -14.66
C LEU A 172 3.08 27.71 -15.74
N TYR A 173 3.65 27.45 -16.92
CA TYR A 173 3.56 28.34 -18.07
C TYR A 173 2.11 28.55 -18.53
N GLU A 174 1.33 27.48 -18.69
CA GLU A 174 -0.11 27.54 -19.00
C GLU A 174 -0.87 28.45 -18.03
N LYS A 175 -0.57 28.31 -16.73
CA LYS A 175 -1.21 29.10 -15.68
C LYS A 175 -0.79 30.57 -15.71
N ALA A 176 0.48 30.85 -15.99
CA ALA A 176 1.02 32.21 -16.02
C ALA A 176 0.56 32.98 -17.26
N GLU A 177 0.54 32.33 -18.43
CA GLU A 177 0.17 32.93 -19.72
C GLU A 177 -1.33 32.80 -20.05
N GLY A 178 -2.08 32.04 -19.25
CA GLY A 178 -3.49 31.74 -19.51
C GLY A 178 -3.73 30.89 -20.77
N LYS A 179 -2.71 30.17 -21.23
CA LYS A 179 -2.78 29.28 -22.41
C LYS A 179 -3.10 27.85 -21.99
N LYS A 180 -3.71 27.09 -22.90
CA LYS A 180 -3.86 25.63 -22.76
C LYS A 180 -3.09 24.95 -23.89
N LEU A 181 -2.02 24.25 -23.53
CA LEU A 181 -1.11 23.50 -24.38
C LEU A 181 -1.28 21.99 -24.21
N LEU A 182 -1.65 21.54 -23.01
CA LEU A 182 -1.85 20.14 -22.66
C LEU A 182 -3.35 19.82 -22.62
N PRO A 183 -3.75 18.59 -22.96
CA PRO A 183 -5.12 18.13 -22.75
C PRO A 183 -5.49 18.20 -21.26
N GLU A 184 -6.76 18.47 -20.97
CA GLU A 184 -7.30 18.37 -19.62
C GLU A 184 -8.15 17.11 -19.50
N MET A 185 -7.91 16.32 -18.45
CA MET A 185 -8.82 15.27 -18.04
C MET A 185 -10.07 15.89 -17.42
N ASP A 186 -11.23 15.58 -17.98
CA ASP A 186 -12.50 15.93 -17.36
C ASP A 186 -12.81 14.97 -16.20
N ILE A 187 -12.29 15.33 -15.02
CA ILE A 187 -12.51 14.57 -13.77
C ILE A 187 -14.01 14.43 -13.47
N ALA A 188 -14.82 15.43 -13.79
CA ALA A 188 -16.25 15.40 -13.51
C ALA A 188 -16.98 14.41 -14.43
N ALA A 189 -16.60 14.36 -15.71
CA ALA A 189 -17.09 13.33 -16.63
C ALA A 189 -16.71 11.93 -16.15
N LEU A 190 -15.45 11.70 -15.80
CA LEU A 190 -14.99 10.40 -15.28
C LEU A 190 -15.73 9.98 -14.01
N GLN A 191 -15.95 10.91 -13.07
CA GLN A 191 -16.72 10.64 -11.86
C GLN A 191 -18.17 10.24 -12.18
N THR A 192 -18.79 10.94 -13.13
CA THR A 192 -20.16 10.65 -13.57
C THR A 192 -20.24 9.25 -14.18
N GLU A 193 -19.27 8.89 -15.03
CA GLU A 193 -19.17 7.55 -15.60
C GLU A 193 -18.98 6.48 -14.52
N VAL A 194 -18.10 6.69 -13.55
CA VAL A 194 -17.87 5.76 -12.43
C VAL A 194 -19.15 5.54 -11.61
N VAL A 195 -19.89 6.62 -11.31
CA VAL A 195 -21.17 6.51 -10.59
C VAL A 195 -22.20 5.72 -11.41
N ALA A 196 -22.29 5.99 -12.72
CA ALA A 196 -23.18 5.24 -13.61
C ALA A 196 -22.81 3.74 -13.67
N MET A 197 -21.52 3.41 -13.74
CA MET A 197 -21.02 2.03 -13.68
C MET A 197 -21.37 1.35 -12.36
N GLN A 198 -21.20 2.03 -11.23
CA GLN A 198 -21.56 1.50 -9.91
C GLN A 198 -23.07 1.22 -9.80
N ALA A 199 -23.90 2.13 -10.30
CA ALA A 199 -25.34 1.95 -10.35
C ALA A 199 -25.73 0.72 -11.20
N HIS A 200 -25.10 0.55 -12.36
CA HIS A 200 -25.33 -0.61 -13.22
C HIS A 200 -24.96 -1.94 -12.54
N ILE A 201 -23.77 -2.01 -11.91
CA ILE A 201 -23.32 -3.19 -11.16
C ILE A 201 -24.29 -3.53 -10.01
N SER A 202 -24.80 -2.52 -9.31
CA SER A 202 -25.76 -2.73 -8.22
C SER A 202 -27.07 -3.37 -8.70
N THR A 203 -27.55 -2.95 -9.87
CA THR A 203 -28.77 -3.48 -10.50
C THR A 203 -28.57 -4.94 -10.92
N ILE A 204 -27.46 -5.26 -11.59
CA ILE A 204 -27.10 -6.64 -11.96
C ILE A 204 -27.05 -7.54 -10.71
N ARG A 205 -26.43 -7.07 -9.63
CA ARG A 205 -26.35 -7.83 -8.37
C ARG A 205 -27.73 -8.12 -7.79
N ALA A 206 -28.64 -7.14 -7.81
CA ALA A 206 -30.01 -7.32 -7.34
C ALA A 206 -30.79 -8.34 -8.18
N GLU A 207 -30.66 -8.29 -9.51
CA GLU A 207 -31.30 -9.27 -10.40
C GLU A 207 -30.76 -10.69 -10.21
N LEU A 208 -29.45 -10.83 -10.04
CA LEU A 208 -28.82 -12.12 -9.78
C LEU A 208 -29.25 -12.69 -8.42
N ALA A 209 -29.37 -11.85 -7.39
CA ALA A 209 -29.91 -12.26 -6.09
C ALA A 209 -31.36 -12.74 -6.22
N ALA A 210 -32.23 -11.96 -6.89
CA ALA A 210 -33.63 -12.33 -7.09
C ALA A 210 -33.81 -13.63 -7.91
N LYS A 211 -32.95 -13.87 -8.91
CA LYS A 211 -32.92 -15.13 -9.67
C LYS A 211 -32.48 -16.32 -8.81
N LYS A 212 -31.53 -16.10 -7.89
CA LYS A 212 -31.07 -17.13 -6.96
C LYS A 212 -32.19 -17.51 -5.98
N ASP A 213 -32.87 -16.53 -5.41
CA ASP A 213 -33.96 -16.76 -4.45
C ASP A 213 -35.15 -17.51 -5.09
N LYS A 214 -35.52 -17.15 -6.32
CA LYS A 214 -36.55 -17.88 -7.10
C LYS A 214 -36.16 -19.33 -7.42
N LYS A 215 -34.87 -19.61 -7.58
CA LYS A 215 -34.36 -20.96 -7.84
C LYS A 215 -34.33 -21.82 -6.58
N PHE A 216 -34.15 -21.21 -5.40
CA PHE A 216 -34.22 -21.88 -4.10
C PHE A 216 -35.65 -22.10 -3.61
N ALA A 217 -36.62 -21.26 -3.99
CA ALA A 217 -38.04 -21.44 -3.63
C ALA A 217 -38.79 -22.49 -4.48
N ALA A 218 -38.14 -23.06 -5.50
CA ALA A 218 -38.70 -24.06 -6.41
C ALA A 218 -38.20 -25.50 -6.13
N HIS A 219 -37.53 -25.71 -5.00
CA HIS A 219 -37.09 -27.00 -4.46
C HIS A 219 -37.58 -27.15 -3.01
#